data_AF-A0A7S2UAX7-F1
#
_entry.id   AF-A0A7S2UAX7-F1
#
_cell.length_a   1.000
_cell.length_b   1.000
_cell.length_c   1.000
_cell.angle_alpha   90.00
_cell.angle_beta   90.00
_cell.angle_gamma   90.00
#
_symmetry.space_group_name_H-M   'P 1'
#
loop_
_entity.id
_entity.type
_entity.pdbx_description
1 polymer ?
#
loop_
_entity_poly.entity_id
_entity_poly.type
_entity_poly.pdbx_seq_one_letter_code
_entity_poly.pdbx_strand_id
1 'polypeptide(L)'
;RESVPVKALVMASVSKSPLFILYGSATGNAEHIAKDLAATYAGIISNPDSKTYFNSVECYELDQYKKKCSNFWETEPAPGTKHGVLVVSSTTGNADPPENASRFFRYIKRKTTVDSMP
;
A
#
# COMPACT_ATOMS: atom_id res chain seq x y z
N ARG A 1 -11.50 35.36 24.79
CA ARG A 1 -11.84 34.61 23.57
C ARG A 1 -10.57 33.91 23.13
N GLU A 2 -10.43 32.65 23.53
CA GLU A 2 -9.26 31.81 23.27
C GLU A 2 -9.00 31.63 21.78
N SER A 3 -7.76 31.83 21.39
CA SER A 3 -7.23 31.54 20.06
C SER A 3 -7.12 30.03 19.88
N VAL A 4 -7.94 29.47 19.00
CA VAL A 4 -7.84 28.07 18.57
C VAL A 4 -6.48 27.87 17.87
N PRO A 5 -5.64 26.91 18.29
CA PRO A 5 -4.36 26.69 17.64
C PRO A 5 -4.60 26.12 16.25
N VAL A 6 -4.16 26.87 15.24
CA VAL A 6 -4.04 26.40 13.86
C VAL A 6 -3.10 25.21 13.90
N LYS A 7 -3.63 23.98 13.78
CA LYS A 7 -2.83 22.78 13.57
C LYS A 7 -1.89 23.10 12.42
N ALA A 8 -0.60 23.21 12.73
CA ALA A 8 0.44 23.43 11.75
C ALA A 8 0.20 22.44 10.60
N LEU A 9 0.05 22.96 9.39
CA LEU A 9 0.07 22.15 8.19
C LEU A 9 1.46 21.52 8.17
N VAL A 10 1.60 20.33 8.76
CA VAL A 10 2.84 19.58 8.76
C VAL A 10 3.16 19.36 7.29
N MET A 11 4.18 20.05 6.77
CA MET A 11 4.73 19.72 5.45
C MET A 11 4.99 18.23 5.50
N ALA A 12 4.32 17.49 4.63
CA ALA A 12 4.34 16.05 4.67
C ALA A 12 5.80 15.63 4.49
N SER A 13 6.42 15.22 5.59
CA SER A 13 7.80 14.77 5.58
C SER A 13 7.85 13.51 4.72
N VAL A 14 8.95 13.35 4.00
CA VAL A 14 9.12 12.21 3.11
C VAL A 14 9.02 10.92 3.90
N SER A 15 8.18 10.00 3.44
CA SER A 15 7.96 8.73 4.12
C SER A 15 9.23 7.88 4.09
N LYS A 16 9.61 7.34 5.26
CA LYS A 16 10.73 6.38 5.38
C LYS A 16 10.37 4.98 4.89
N SER A 17 9.07 4.62 4.90
CA SER A 17 8.62 3.36 4.31
C SER A 17 8.45 3.49 2.81
N PRO A 18 8.74 2.44 2.02
CA PRO A 18 8.49 2.43 0.59
C PRO A 18 7.00 2.56 0.27
N LEU A 19 6.69 3.00 -0.95
CA LEU A 19 5.37 2.77 -1.55
C LEU A 19 5.27 1.29 -1.91
N PHE A 20 4.32 0.58 -1.30
CA PHE A 20 4.05 -0.81 -1.66
C PHE A 20 3.03 -0.88 -2.78
N ILE A 21 3.40 -1.47 -3.92
CA ILE A 21 2.48 -1.81 -5.01
C ILE A 21 2.27 -3.31 -4.98
N LEU A 22 1.06 -3.74 -4.65
CA LEU A 22 0.72 -5.15 -4.50
C LEU A 22 -0.24 -5.59 -5.59
N TYR A 23 -0.07 -6.82 -6.08
CA TYR A 23 -0.95 -7.34 -7.12
C TYR A 23 -1.54 -8.71 -6.82
N GLY A 24 -2.78 -8.89 -7.29
CA GLY A 24 -3.47 -10.17 -7.40
C GLY A 24 -3.77 -10.42 -8.87
N SER A 25 -3.22 -11.48 -9.44
CA SER A 25 -3.26 -11.72 -10.88
C SER A 25 -3.38 -13.21 -11.17
N ALA A 26 -4.32 -13.58 -12.05
CA ALA A 26 -4.47 -14.96 -12.51
C ALA A 26 -3.78 -15.22 -13.86
N THR A 27 -3.85 -14.26 -14.78
CA THR A 27 -3.30 -14.39 -16.15
C THR A 27 -2.18 -13.38 -16.47
N GLY A 28 -1.70 -12.64 -15.47
CA GLY A 28 -0.58 -11.71 -15.62
C GLY A 28 -0.96 -10.24 -15.90
N ASN A 29 -2.22 -9.92 -16.17
CA ASN A 29 -2.63 -8.53 -16.48
C ASN A 29 -2.39 -7.56 -15.32
N ALA A 30 -2.88 -7.91 -14.13
CA ALA A 30 -2.72 -7.06 -12.94
C ALA A 30 -1.25 -6.97 -12.50
N GLU A 31 -0.50 -8.06 -12.69
CA GLU A 31 0.96 -8.09 -12.45
C GLU A 31 1.70 -7.12 -13.37
N HIS A 32 1.39 -7.12 -14.66
CA HIS A 32 2.01 -6.23 -15.63
C HIS A 32 1.75 -4.78 -15.25
N ILE A 33 0.49 -4.41 -14.98
CA ILE A 33 0.11 -3.06 -14.56
C ILE A 33 0.87 -2.66 -13.29
N ALA A 34 0.94 -3.53 -12.27
CA ALA A 34 1.64 -3.23 -11.03
C ALA A 34 3.15 -3.03 -11.22
N LYS A 35 3.79 -3.85 -12.06
CA LYS A 35 5.22 -3.70 -12.38
C LYS A 35 5.50 -2.44 -13.20
N ASP A 36 4.61 -2.11 -14.13
CA ASP A 36 4.71 -0.87 -14.92
C ASP A 36 4.56 0.38 -14.05
N LEU A 37 3.60 0.38 -13.12
CA LEU A 37 3.45 1.45 -12.12
C LEU A 37 4.69 1.58 -11.23
N ALA A 38 5.27 0.45 -10.81
CA ALA A 38 6.50 0.45 -10.01
C ALA A 38 7.70 0.99 -10.80
N ALA A 39 7.85 0.59 -12.06
CA ALA A 39 8.90 1.09 -12.95
C ALA A 39 8.75 2.59 -13.22
N THR A 40 7.52 3.04 -13.49
CA THR A 40 7.19 4.45 -13.69
C THR A 40 7.54 5.27 -12.44
N TYR A 41 7.12 4.82 -11.26
CA TYR A 41 7.43 5.52 -10.02
C TYR A 41 8.93 5.51 -9.70
N ALA A 42 9.64 4.41 -9.97
CA ALA A 42 11.09 4.35 -9.86
C ALA A 42 11.80 5.36 -10.78
N GLY A 43 11.30 5.55 -12.01
CA GLY A 43 11.77 6.60 -12.92
C GLY A 43 11.48 8.01 -12.44
N ILE A 44 10.39 8.21 -11.71
CA ILE A 44 10.07 9.50 -11.09
C ILE A 44 11.00 9.79 -9.90
N ILE A 45 11.31 8.79 -9.07
CA ILE A 45 12.23 8.93 -7.93
C ILE A 45 13.65 9.26 -8.40
N SER A 46 14.10 8.68 -9.52
CA SER A 46 15.47 8.89 -10.01
C SER A 46 15.72 10.30 -10.53
N ASN A 47 14.66 11.09 -10.78
CA ASN A 47 14.78 12.49 -11.15
C ASN A 47 14.99 13.37 -9.90
N PRO A 48 16.14 14.08 -9.76
CA PRO A 48 16.43 14.91 -8.59
C PRO A 48 15.44 16.07 -8.37
N ASP A 49 14.77 16.53 -9.42
CA ASP A 49 13.80 17.63 -9.36
C ASP A 49 12.41 17.16 -8.93
N SER A 50 12.19 15.84 -8.85
CA SER A 50 10.89 15.28 -8.51
C SER A 50 10.62 15.33 -7.02
N LYS A 51 9.50 15.95 -6.64
CA LYS A 51 9.01 15.95 -5.25
C LYS A 51 8.08 14.76 -5.04
N THR A 52 8.65 13.62 -4.68
CA THR A 52 7.88 12.42 -4.32
C THR A 52 7.67 12.33 -2.81
N TYR A 53 6.55 11.74 -2.41
CA TYR A 53 6.26 11.50 -1.00
C TYR A 53 6.95 10.24 -0.45
N PHE A 54 7.17 9.23 -1.31
CA PHE A 54 7.91 8.01 -0.99
C PHE A 54 9.22 7.97 -1.79
N ASN A 55 10.33 7.69 -1.10
CA ASN A 55 11.69 7.63 -1.69
C ASN A 55 12.05 6.29 -2.34
N SER A 56 11.21 5.28 -2.17
CA SER A 56 11.39 3.96 -2.71
C SER A 56 10.04 3.34 -3.02
N VAL A 57 10.04 2.35 -3.90
CA VAL A 57 8.86 1.58 -4.30
C VAL A 57 9.20 0.10 -4.31
N GLU A 58 8.29 -0.71 -3.80
CA GLU A 58 8.43 -2.16 -3.77
C GLU A 58 7.18 -2.79 -4.38
N CYS A 59 7.37 -3.79 -5.26
CA CYS A 59 6.29 -4.46 -5.97
C CYS A 59 6.27 -5.96 -5.66
N TYR A 60 5.15 -6.46 -5.12
CA TYR A 60 5.01 -7.87 -4.71
C TYR A 60 3.61 -8.43 -5.00
N GLU A 61 3.51 -9.75 -5.00
CA GLU A 61 2.21 -10.42 -4.96
C GLU A 61 1.50 -10.15 -3.62
N LEU A 62 0.17 -10.07 -3.65
CA LEU A 62 -0.63 -9.78 -2.46
C LEU A 62 -0.39 -10.79 -1.33
N ASP A 63 -0.24 -12.08 -1.64
CA ASP A 63 -0.01 -13.12 -0.63
C ASP A 63 1.37 -13.05 0.06
N GLN A 64 2.29 -12.21 -0.43
CA GLN A 64 3.58 -11.95 0.21
C GLN A 64 3.51 -10.87 1.30
N TYR A 65 2.35 -10.23 1.51
CA TYR A 65 2.16 -9.12 2.46
C TYR A 65 2.75 -9.37 3.86
N LYS A 66 2.58 -10.60 4.40
CA LYS A 66 3.00 -10.94 5.77
C LYS A 66 4.51 -11.09 5.93
N LYS A 67 5.24 -11.37 4.84
CA LYS A 67 6.71 -11.52 4.89
C LYS A 67 7.42 -10.25 4.46
N LYS A 68 6.83 -9.50 3.53
CA LYS A 68 7.47 -8.35 2.87
C LYS A 68 7.00 -7.00 3.41
N CYS A 69 5.73 -6.89 3.82
CA CYS A 69 5.11 -5.59 4.07
C CYS A 69 4.67 -5.36 5.52
N SER A 70 4.23 -6.40 6.24
CA SER A 70 3.63 -6.26 7.58
C SER A 70 4.53 -5.53 8.58
N ASN A 71 5.83 -5.80 8.58
CA ASN A 71 6.78 -5.15 9.49
C ASN A 71 6.77 -3.61 9.35
N PHE A 72 6.54 -3.11 8.14
CA PHE A 72 6.46 -1.68 7.88
C PHE A 72 5.11 -1.12 8.32
N TRP A 73 4.02 -1.83 8.08
CA TRP A 73 2.66 -1.33 8.35
C TRP A 73 2.22 -1.47 9.80
N GLU A 74 2.83 -2.38 10.56
CA GLU A 74 2.55 -2.59 11.98
C GLU A 74 3.30 -1.60 12.88
N THR A 75 4.35 -0.95 12.34
CA THR A 75 5.08 0.10 13.05
C THR A 75 4.44 1.44 12.75
N GLU A 76 4.10 2.24 13.77
CA GLU A 76 3.50 3.56 13.55
C GLU A 76 4.45 4.47 12.74
N PRO A 77 3.97 5.15 11.69
CA PRO A 77 4.82 6.03 10.89
C PRO A 77 5.27 7.24 11.71
N ALA A 78 6.42 7.81 11.37
CA ALA A 78 6.92 9.01 12.03
C ALA A 78 5.89 10.15 11.99
N PRO A 79 5.83 11.05 12.98
CA PRO A 79 4.86 12.14 13.01
C PRO A 79 4.87 12.94 11.69
N GLY A 80 3.69 13.10 11.08
CA GLY A 80 3.54 13.77 9.78
C GLY A 80 3.76 12.89 8.55
N THR A 81 4.10 11.61 8.73
CA THR A 81 4.24 10.63 7.64
C THR A 81 3.12 9.59 7.63
N LYS A 82 2.91 8.91 6.50
CA LYS A 82 1.93 7.84 6.31
C LYS A 82 2.54 6.70 5.50
N HIS A 83 2.10 5.48 5.75
CA HIS A 83 2.37 4.36 4.86
C HIS A 83 1.54 4.46 3.58
N GLY A 84 2.10 3.99 2.46
CA GLY A 84 1.43 3.92 1.16
C GLY A 84 1.29 2.49 0.70
N VAL A 85 0.07 2.10 0.31
CA VAL A 85 -0.22 0.81 -0.32
C VAL A 85 -1.13 1.05 -1.51
N LEU A 86 -0.72 0.58 -2.68
CA LEU A 86 -1.51 0.54 -3.90
C LEU A 86 -1.78 -0.91 -4.25
N VAL A 87 -3.04 -1.26 -4.48
CA VAL A 87 -3.44 -2.65 -4.80
C VAL A 87 -4.00 -2.70 -6.20
N VAL A 88 -3.42 -3.55 -7.04
CA VAL A 88 -3.89 -3.85 -8.40
C VAL A 88 -4.33 -5.32 -8.43
N SER A 89 -5.64 -5.58 -8.37
CA SER A 89 -6.14 -6.95 -8.38
C SER A 89 -7.14 -7.16 -9.50
N SER A 90 -7.01 -8.28 -10.21
CA SER A 90 -8.10 -8.84 -11.00
C SER A 90 -9.06 -9.61 -10.10
N THR A 91 -10.21 -10.02 -10.66
CA THR A 91 -11.12 -11.00 -10.06
C THR A 91 -11.20 -12.22 -10.96
N THR A 92 -11.43 -13.40 -10.38
CA THR A 92 -11.55 -14.67 -11.09
C THR A 92 -12.87 -15.37 -10.79
N GLY A 93 -13.37 -16.20 -11.70
CA GLY A 93 -14.56 -17.03 -11.47
C GLY A 93 -15.77 -16.22 -10.98
N ASN A 94 -16.30 -16.59 -9.81
CA ASN A 94 -17.47 -15.96 -9.19
C ASN A 94 -17.09 -14.74 -8.31
N ALA A 95 -16.32 -13.80 -8.88
CA ALA A 95 -15.77 -12.65 -8.15
C ALA A 95 -14.84 -13.04 -6.98
N ASP A 96 -14.21 -14.21 -7.07
CA ASP A 96 -13.18 -14.65 -6.14
C ASP A 96 -11.86 -13.91 -6.40
N PRO A 97 -11.03 -13.70 -5.36
CA PRO A 97 -9.69 -13.18 -5.56
C PRO A 97 -8.85 -14.19 -6.36
N PRO A 98 -7.85 -13.71 -7.13
CA PRO A 98 -6.83 -14.58 -7.73
C PRO A 98 -6.10 -15.41 -6.66
N GLU A 99 -5.52 -16.53 -7.06
CA GLU A 99 -4.87 -17.47 -6.13
C GLU A 99 -3.78 -16.79 -5.28
N ASN A 100 -2.95 -15.96 -5.92
CA ASN A 100 -1.89 -15.15 -5.28
C ASN A 100 -2.38 -13.95 -4.46
N ALA A 101 -3.69 -13.81 -4.26
CA ALA A 101 -4.32 -12.80 -3.39
C ALA A 101 -5.26 -13.41 -2.35
N SER A 102 -5.44 -14.74 -2.36
CA SER A 102 -6.43 -15.44 -1.54
C SER A 102 -6.17 -15.30 -0.04
N ARG A 103 -4.90 -15.35 0.41
CA ARG A 103 -4.53 -15.21 1.82
C ARG A 103 -4.69 -13.79 2.30
N PHE A 104 -4.32 -12.81 1.47
CA PHE A 104 -4.52 -11.40 1.77
C PHE A 104 -6.01 -11.05 1.90
N PHE A 105 -6.84 -11.53 0.96
CA PHE A 105 -8.29 -11.35 1.00
C PHE A 105 -8.90 -11.89 2.31
N ARG A 106 -8.52 -13.12 2.70
CA ARG A 106 -8.97 -13.71 3.97
C ARG A 106 -8.49 -12.92 5.18
N TYR A 107 -7.26 -12.39 5.15
CA TYR A 107 -6.71 -11.59 6.24
C TYR A 107 -7.47 -10.28 6.46
N ILE A 108 -7.80 -9.54 5.39
CA ILE A 108 -8.58 -8.30 5.51
C ILE A 108 -10.00 -8.61 6.02
N LYS A 109 -10.67 -9.63 5.46
CA LYS A 109 -12.04 -9.98 5.87
C LYS A 109 -12.13 -10.45 7.32
N ARG A 110 -11.08 -11.03 7.89
CA ARG A 110 -11.03 -11.39 9.31
C ARG A 110 -11.06 -10.18 10.23
N LYS A 111 -10.50 -9.05 9.82
CA LYS A 111 -10.48 -7.81 10.61
C LYS A 111 -11.80 -7.01 10.50
N THR A 112 -12.67 -7.34 9.55
CA THR A 112 -13.97 -6.65 9.36
C THR A 112 -15.12 -7.27 10.14
N THR A 113 -14.92 -8.42 10.80
CA THR A 113 -15.91 -8.95 11.74
C THR A 113 -15.79 -8.18 13.05
N VAL A 114 -16.74 -7.29 13.33
CA VAL A 114 -16.90 -6.67 14.66
C VAL A 114 -17.10 -7.78 15.69
N ASP A 115 -16.37 -7.73 16.80
CA ASP A 115 -16.51 -8.66 17.95
C ASP A 115 -17.92 -8.61 18.58
N SER A 116 -18.75 -7.65 18.16
CA SER A 116 -20.15 -7.54 18.56
C SER A 116 -21.07 -8.11 17.48
N MET A 117 -21.33 -9.41 17.57
CA MET A 117 -22.68 -9.91 17.36
C MET A 117 -22.97 -10.99 18.42
N PRO A 118 -24.15 -10.94 19.06
CA PRO A 118 -24.49 -11.66 20.29
C PRO A 118 -24.59 -13.18 20.14
#